data_AF-A0A804MUH2-F1
#
_entry.id   AF-A0A804MUH2-F1
#
_cell.length_a   1.000
_cell.length_b   1.000
_cell.length_c   1.000
_cell.angle_alpha   90.00
_cell.angle_beta   90.00
_cell.angle_gamma   90.00
#
_symmetry.space_group_name_H-M   'P 1'
#
loop_
_entity.id
_entity.type
_entity.pdbx_description
1 polymer ?
#
loop_
_entity_poly.entity_id
_entity_poly.type
_entity_poly.pdbx_seq_one_letter_code
_entity_poly.pdbx_strand_id
1 'polypeptide(L)'
;MDDVQEIEQRSQPQIFWTQEMSACALKDLAQLVTDGIRVDKGFKSLHYNQCAKVVKEKFQVQVSGSQVTNHLKTWRTHWSNICNYKKISSAHFDEQTGTILLDEKNYLERV
;
A
#
# COMPACT_ATOMS: atom_id res chain seq x y z
N MET A 1 37.63 -5.18 26.25
CA MET A 1 37.65 -3.97 25.38
C MET A 1 36.74 -4.32 24.25
N ASP A 2 35.48 -4.04 24.52
CA ASP A 2 34.30 -4.55 23.85
C ASP A 2 33.82 -3.44 22.91
N ASP A 3 34.20 -3.50 21.64
CA ASP A 3 33.65 -2.62 20.62
C ASP A 3 32.36 -3.25 20.08
N VAL A 4 31.27 -2.89 20.75
CA VAL A 4 29.89 -3.09 20.32
C VAL A 4 29.69 -2.30 19.02
N GLN A 5 29.53 -3.01 17.90
CA GLN A 5 29.07 -2.41 16.65
C GLN A 5 27.59 -2.02 16.80
N GLU A 6 27.41 -0.74 17.12
CA GLU A 6 26.14 -0.02 17.19
C GLU A 6 25.40 -0.12 15.84
N ILE A 7 24.22 -0.76 15.86
CA ILE A 7 23.35 -0.87 14.68
C ILE A 7 22.69 0.50 14.48
N GLU A 8 23.21 1.31 13.55
CA GLU A 8 22.55 2.52 13.05
C GLU A 8 21.14 2.17 12.55
N GLN A 9 20.11 2.53 13.33
CA GLN A 9 18.74 2.67 12.83
C GLN A 9 18.69 3.89 11.89
N ARG A 10 19.12 3.71 10.64
CA ARG A 10 18.98 4.74 9.61
C ARG A 10 17.51 4.92 9.28
N SER A 11 16.89 5.98 9.79
CA SER A 11 15.56 6.45 9.39
C SER A 11 15.51 6.58 7.87
N GLN A 12 14.70 5.74 7.21
CA GLN A 12 14.52 5.80 5.77
C GLN A 12 13.81 7.10 5.40
N PRO A 13 14.23 7.80 4.33
CA PRO A 13 13.55 9.03 3.91
C PRO A 13 12.07 8.75 3.64
N GLN A 14 11.19 9.66 4.06
CA GLN A 14 9.76 9.52 3.78
C GLN A 14 9.51 9.73 2.28
N ILE A 15 8.81 8.78 1.65
CA ILE A 15 8.42 8.85 0.25
C ILE A 15 7.00 9.42 0.13
N PHE A 16 6.81 10.35 -0.79
CA PHE A 16 5.49 10.85 -1.17
C PHE A 16 4.96 10.00 -2.33
N TRP A 17 4.02 9.10 -2.03
CA TRP A 17 3.43 8.23 -3.04
C TRP A 17 2.41 8.99 -3.88
N THR A 18 2.70 9.19 -5.16
CA THR A 18 1.69 9.68 -6.12
C THR A 18 0.68 8.57 -6.43
N GLN A 19 -0.48 8.95 -6.98
CA GLN A 19 -1.48 7.99 -7.43
C GLN A 19 -0.90 7.05 -8.51
N GLU A 20 -0.09 7.59 -9.42
CA GLU A 20 0.56 6.82 -10.48
C GLU A 20 1.59 5.82 -9.95
N MET A 21 2.42 6.24 -8.98
CA MET A 21 3.37 5.36 -8.30
C MET A 21 2.66 4.22 -7.56
N SER A 22 1.57 4.56 -6.87
CA SER A 22 0.74 3.58 -6.17
C SER A 22 0.13 2.59 -7.13
N ALA A 23 -0.46 3.06 -8.23
CA ALA A 23 -1.01 2.20 -9.28
C ALA A 23 0.05 1.29 -9.89
N CYS A 24 1.28 1.81 -10.11
CA CYS A 24 2.39 1.00 -10.62
C CYS A 24 2.80 -0.11 -9.64
N ALA A 25 3.00 0.23 -8.36
CA ALA A 25 3.39 -0.73 -7.35
C ALA A 25 2.35 -1.83 -7.15
N LEU A 26 1.06 -1.45 -7.09
CA LEU A 26 -0.03 -2.41 -6.94
C LEU A 26 -0.18 -3.32 -8.16
N LYS A 27 -0.04 -2.77 -9.38
CA LYS A 27 -0.10 -3.57 -10.62
C LYS A 27 1.06 -4.56 -10.69
N ASP A 28 2.27 -4.15 -10.36
CA ASP A 28 3.45 -5.02 -10.34
C ASP A 28 3.27 -6.19 -9.35
N LEU A 29 2.83 -5.89 -8.13
CA LEU A 29 2.54 -6.93 -7.13
C LEU A 29 1.38 -7.85 -7.56
N ALA A 30 0.34 -7.32 -8.21
CA ALA A 30 -0.75 -8.12 -8.75
C ALA A 30 -0.28 -9.05 -9.87
N GLN A 31 0.61 -8.57 -10.75
CA GLN A 31 1.18 -9.37 -11.83
C GLN A 31 1.95 -10.57 -11.29
N LEU A 32 2.72 -10.41 -10.20
CA LEU A 32 3.40 -11.55 -9.55
C LEU A 32 2.41 -12.65 -9.15
N VAL A 33 1.23 -12.30 -8.64
CA VAL A 33 0.19 -13.27 -8.28
C VAL A 33 -0.38 -13.94 -9.53
N THR A 34 -0.63 -13.17 -10.59
CA THR A 34 -1.08 -13.68 -11.89
C THR A 34 -0.07 -14.65 -12.50
N ASP A 35 1.23 -14.40 -12.34
CA ASP A 35 2.32 -15.26 -12.82
C ASP A 35 2.50 -16.55 -11.99
N GLY A 36 1.62 -16.79 -11.00
CA GLY A 36 1.60 -18.01 -10.20
C GLY A 36 2.47 -17.96 -8.94
N ILE A 37 2.99 -16.79 -8.55
CA ILE A 37 3.69 -16.65 -7.27
C ILE A 37 2.69 -16.86 -6.13
N ARG A 38 2.87 -17.96 -5.40
CA ARG A 38 2.08 -18.26 -4.20
C ARG A 38 2.42 -17.26 -3.10
N VAL A 39 1.40 -16.53 -2.65
CA VAL A 39 1.47 -15.50 -1.60
C VAL A 39 0.68 -15.90 -0.36
N ASP A 40 0.74 -17.17 0.03
CA ASP A 40 -0.02 -17.73 1.17
C ASP A 40 0.23 -16.97 2.48
N LYS A 41 1.49 -16.61 2.75
CA LYS A 41 1.90 -15.77 3.89
C LYS A 41 2.22 -14.33 3.47
N GLY A 42 1.77 -13.92 2.28
CA GLY A 42 2.11 -12.65 1.65
C GLY A 42 3.40 -12.69 0.81
N PHE A 43 3.76 -11.54 0.26
CA PHE A 43 4.96 -11.38 -0.56
C PHE A 43 6.24 -11.46 0.29
N LYS A 44 7.30 -12.02 -0.30
CA LYS A 44 8.65 -12.06 0.29
C LYS A 44 9.39 -10.74 0.06
N SER A 45 10.44 -10.49 0.84
CA SER A 45 11.31 -9.32 0.70
C SER A 45 11.85 -9.12 -0.72
N LEU A 46 12.18 -10.21 -1.42
CA LEU A 46 12.60 -10.18 -2.83
C LEU A 46 11.56 -9.52 -3.74
N HIS A 47 10.28 -9.85 -3.57
CA HIS A 47 9.18 -9.30 -4.37
C HIS A 47 9.01 -7.80 -4.12
N TYR A 48 9.10 -7.36 -2.86
CA TYR A 48 9.03 -5.94 -2.54
C TYR A 48 10.24 -5.17 -3.09
N ASN A 49 11.44 -5.76 -3.04
CA ASN A 49 12.63 -5.16 -3.63
C ASN A 49 12.54 -5.08 -5.16
N GLN A 50 11.94 -6.09 -5.82
CA GLN A 50 11.69 -6.07 -7.25
C GLN A 50 10.68 -4.96 -7.61
N CYS A 51 9.58 -4.87 -6.88
CA CYS A 51 8.60 -3.80 -7.05
C CYS A 51 9.21 -2.41 -6.83
N ALA A 52 10.08 -2.28 -5.82
CA ALA A 52 10.83 -1.05 -5.57
C ALA A 52 11.73 -0.68 -6.77
N LYS A 53 12.40 -1.66 -7.41
CA LYS A 53 13.18 -1.41 -8.64
C LYS A 53 12.28 -0.92 -9.78
N VAL A 54 11.14 -1.55 -10.02
CA VAL A 54 10.19 -1.16 -11.07
C VAL A 54 9.70 0.29 -10.86
N VAL A 55 9.31 0.64 -9.63
CA VAL A 55 8.88 2.01 -9.30
C VAL A 55 10.05 2.99 -9.45
N LYS A 56 11.26 2.62 -8.99
CA LYS A 56 12.46 3.44 -9.13
C LYS A 56 12.82 3.72 -10.60
N GLU A 57 12.79 2.71 -11.45
CA GLU A 57 13.10 2.82 -12.87
C GLU A 57 12.06 3.67 -13.60
N LYS A 58 10.77 3.49 -13.28
CA LYS A 58 9.69 4.20 -13.97
C LYS A 58 9.55 5.67 -13.56
N PHE A 59 9.68 5.99 -12.28
CA PHE A 59 9.42 7.34 -11.76
C PHE A 59 10.70 8.08 -11.33
N GLN A 60 11.88 7.46 -11.48
CA GLN A 60 13.18 8.02 -11.11
C GLN A 60 13.27 8.41 -9.61
N VAL A 61 12.52 7.72 -8.75
CA VAL A 61 12.49 7.95 -7.30
C VAL A 61 13.29 6.91 -6.54
N GLN A 62 13.93 7.30 -5.44
CA GLN A 62 14.55 6.31 -4.54
C GLN A 62 13.48 5.68 -3.65
N VAL A 63 13.17 4.42 -3.92
CA VAL A 63 12.24 3.63 -3.12
C VAL A 63 12.88 2.31 -2.69
N SER A 64 12.62 1.89 -1.45
CA SER A 64 13.10 0.63 -0.86
C SER A 64 11.96 -0.39 -0.78
N GLY A 65 12.31 -1.69 -0.68
CA GLY A 65 11.30 -2.73 -0.50
C GLY A 65 10.52 -2.58 0.81
N SER A 66 11.09 -2.02 1.88
CA SER A 66 10.34 -1.74 3.12
C SER A 66 9.35 -0.59 2.95
N GLN A 67 9.67 0.44 2.16
CA GLN A 67 8.71 1.49 1.82
C GLN A 67 7.55 0.93 0.99
N VAL A 68 7.80 0.06 0.01
CA VAL A 68 6.75 -0.66 -0.72
C VAL A 68 5.89 -1.51 0.23
N THR A 69 6.54 -2.24 1.15
CA THR A 69 5.84 -3.06 2.14
C THR A 69 4.91 -2.22 3.02
N ASN A 70 5.40 -1.08 3.52
CA ASN A 70 4.62 -0.17 4.34
C ASN A 70 3.47 0.45 3.55
N HIS A 71 3.71 0.85 2.30
CA HIS A 71 2.67 1.35 1.41
C HIS A 71 1.58 0.32 1.17
N LEU A 72 1.95 -0.95 0.96
CA LEU A 72 0.98 -2.03 0.80
C LEU A 72 0.13 -2.24 2.07
N LYS A 73 0.70 -2.06 3.27
CA LYS A 73 -0.09 -2.09 4.51
C LYS A 73 -1.15 -0.98 4.52
N THR A 74 -0.77 0.24 4.12
CA THR A 74 -1.71 1.37 3.97
C THR A 74 -2.84 1.02 3.00
N TRP A 75 -2.52 0.47 1.83
CA TRP A 75 -3.54 0.05 0.86
C TRP A 75 -4.45 -1.06 1.36
N ARG A 76 -3.93 -2.03 2.13
CA ARG A 76 -4.77 -3.06 2.76
C ARG A 76 -5.74 -2.46 3.77
N THR A 77 -5.32 -1.46 4.55
CA THR A 77 -6.20 -0.72 5.45
C THR A 77 -7.29 0.02 4.68
N HIS A 78 -6.94 0.75 3.61
CA HIS A 78 -7.91 1.40 2.75
C HIS A 78 -8.93 0.41 2.16
N TRP A 79 -8.47 -0.72 1.64
CA TRP A 79 -9.35 -1.77 1.12
C TRP A 79 -10.27 -2.36 2.19
N SER A 80 -9.75 -2.58 3.41
CA SER A 80 -10.55 -3.03 4.54
C SER A 80 -11.65 -2.03 4.90
N ASN A 81 -11.32 -0.73 4.89
CA ASN A 81 -12.30 0.33 5.16
C ASN A 81 -13.39 0.37 4.08
N ILE A 82 -13.00 0.31 2.79
CA ILE A 82 -13.94 0.22 1.66
C ILE A 82 -14.87 -0.99 1.81
N CYS A 83 -14.32 -2.17 2.11
CA CYS A 83 -15.11 -3.39 2.35
C CYS A 83 -16.07 -3.25 3.52
N ASN A 84 -15.68 -2.53 4.58
CA ASN A 84 -16.52 -2.29 5.73
C ASN A 84 -17.66 -1.30 5.40
N TYR A 85 -17.37 -0.22 4.67
CA TYR A 85 -18.40 0.73 4.24
C TYR A 85 -19.41 0.09 3.30
N LYS A 86 -18.98 -0.80 2.40
CA LYS A 86 -19.88 -1.56 1.52
C LYS A 86 -20.91 -2.43 2.27
N LYS A 87 -20.68 -2.77 3.55
CA LYS A 87 -21.63 -3.52 4.39
C LYS A 87 -22.71 -2.63 5.01
N ILE A 88 -22.55 -1.30 4.98
CA ILE A 88 -23.52 -0.35 5.51
C ILE A 88 -24.65 -0.21 4.50
N SER A 89 -25.89 -0.44 4.92
CA SER A 89 -27.04 -0.45 4.02
C SER A 89 -27.30 0.88 3.31
N SER A 90 -26.83 2.00 3.86
CA SER A 90 -26.94 3.35 3.28
C SER A 90 -25.73 3.78 2.48
N ALA A 91 -24.69 2.94 2.39
CA ALA A 91 -23.53 3.24 1.57
C ALA A 91 -23.89 3.19 0.09
N HIS A 92 -23.59 4.27 -0.62
CA HIS A 92 -23.68 4.34 -2.07
C HIS A 92 -22.39 4.90 -2.64
N PHE A 93 -22.03 4.46 -3.84
CA PHE A 93 -20.85 4.95 -4.54
C PHE A 93 -21.27 6.04 -5.52
N ASP A 94 -20.68 7.23 -5.39
CA ASP A 94 -20.82 8.30 -6.36
C ASP A 94 -19.74 8.14 -7.43
N GLU A 95 -20.16 7.71 -8.62
CA GLU A 95 -19.27 7.50 -9.77
C GLU A 95 -18.64 8.81 -10.29
N GLN A 96 -19.27 9.96 -10.08
CA GLN A 96 -18.75 11.24 -10.59
C GLN A 96 -17.53 11.72 -9.81
N THR A 97 -17.58 11.54 -8.49
CA THR A 97 -16.51 11.98 -7.58
C THR A 97 -15.60 10.85 -7.15
N GLY A 98 -15.98 9.59 -7.40
CA GLY A 98 -15.27 8.41 -6.92
C GLY A 98 -15.34 8.25 -5.40
N THR A 99 -16.43 8.70 -4.77
CA THR A 99 -16.58 8.73 -3.32
C THR A 99 -17.60 7.71 -2.80
N ILE A 100 -17.38 7.24 -1.57
CA ILE A 100 -18.38 6.42 -0.86
C ILE A 100 -19.17 7.37 0.04
N LEU A 101 -20.44 7.55 -0.29
CA LEU A 101 -21.36 8.38 0.46
C LEU A 101 -22.09 7.54 1.50
N LEU A 102 -22.14 8.04 2.73
CA LEU A 102 -22.87 7.46 3.86
C LEU A 102 -23.96 8.45 4.27
N ASP A 103 -25.05 7.94 4.86
CA ASP A 103 -25.97 8.83 5.57
C ASP A 103 -25.26 9.49 6.76
N GLU A 104 -25.80 10.63 7.23
CA GLU A 104 -25.20 11.43 8.30
C GLU A 104 -24.94 10.60 9.57
N LYS A 105 -25.89 9.74 9.95
CA LYS A 105 -25.77 8.87 11.13
C LYS A 105 -24.55 7.94 11.00
N ASN A 106 -24.43 7.22 9.89
CA ASN A 106 -23.35 6.27 9.66
C ASN A 106 -22.00 6.96 9.47
N TYR A 107 -21.99 8.17 8.90
CA TYR A 107 -20.79 9.00 8.79
C TYR A 107 -20.28 9.44 10.17
N LEU A 108 -21.14 10.05 10.99
CA LEU A 108 -20.78 10.57 12.31
C LEU A 108 -20.35 9.47 13.31
N GLU A 109 -20.85 8.24 13.17
CA GLU A 109 -20.41 7.10 13.99
C GLU A 109 -18.98 6.61 13.65
N ARG A 110 -18.35 7.11 12.58
CA ARG A 110 -17.10 6.55 11.99
C ARG A 110 -16.00 7.58 11.70
N VAL A 111 -16.20 8.84 12.08
CA VAL A 111 -15.19 9.91 12.05
C VAL A 111 -14.60 10.09 13.44
#